data_AF-A0A8T4B507-F1
#
_entry.id   AF-A0A8T4B507-F1
#
_cell.length_a   1.000
_cell.length_b   1.000
_cell.length_c   1.000
_cell.angle_alpha   90.00
_cell.angle_beta   90.00
_cell.angle_gamma   90.00
#
_symmetry.space_group_name_H-M   'P 1'
#
loop_
_entity.id
_entity.type
_entity.pdbx_description
1 polymer ?
#
loop_
_entity_poly.entity_id
_entity_poly.type
_entity_poly.pdbx_seq_one_letter_code
_entity_poly.pdbx_strand_id
1 'polypeptide(L)'
;MSDSNVDILPKKESEGVDLGFSMRMDESQPESEMPPDLFAVRPDTKGPRTVGILLLFGALVLLGQAYGDIGLHNAADLSNEEVGAILDVPNSQGDGSNEVTVVEYQTFHDAARESGGYALRGYGMVFSSLLLITGGIMLIFLNGLGAKLAISGAGTGLVTGTAGSLMIKGAADAHLEGVLLLTYEITTYFCGVCMVMCLGIAALPMINARARLALYPANKVTLTTDDEE
;
A
#
# COMPACT_ATOMS: atom_id res chain seq x y z
N MET A 1 -17.65 91.52 -43.34
CA MET A 1 -16.26 91.56 -42.84
C MET A 1 -16.13 90.40 -41.86
N SER A 2 -15.29 89.39 -42.02
CA SER A 2 -14.43 88.90 -43.09
C SER A 2 -14.13 87.45 -42.73
N ASP A 3 -13.91 86.62 -43.74
CA ASP A 3 -13.53 85.21 -43.64
C ASP A 3 -12.33 84.95 -42.72
N SER A 4 -12.31 83.77 -42.11
CA SER A 4 -11.06 83.02 -41.98
C SER A 4 -11.34 81.52 -42.08
N ASN A 5 -10.63 80.91 -43.02
CA ASN A 5 -10.62 79.52 -43.47
C ASN A 5 -10.59 78.48 -42.34
N VAL A 6 -10.99 77.23 -42.67
CA VAL A 6 -10.09 76.06 -42.65
C VAL A 6 -10.82 74.79 -43.11
N ASP A 7 -10.29 74.27 -44.22
CA ASP A 7 -10.10 72.88 -44.65
C ASP A 7 -11.26 71.87 -44.83
N ILE A 8 -11.34 71.44 -46.09
CA ILE A 8 -11.99 70.25 -46.63
C ILE A 8 -11.14 69.02 -46.26
N LEU A 9 -11.73 68.00 -45.64
CA LEU A 9 -11.28 66.61 -45.79
C LEU A 9 -12.51 65.66 -45.86
N PRO A 10 -12.46 64.60 -46.70
CA PRO A 10 -13.62 63.83 -47.10
C PRO A 10 -14.05 62.79 -46.06
N LYS A 11 -15.35 62.48 -46.14
CA LYS A 11 -16.12 61.41 -45.50
C LYS A 11 -15.30 60.12 -45.32
N LYS A 12 -15.08 59.71 -44.07
CA LYS A 12 -14.60 58.36 -43.75
C LYS A 12 -15.77 57.59 -43.15
N GLU A 13 -16.53 56.91 -44.02
CA GLU A 13 -17.44 55.85 -43.59
C GLU A 13 -16.58 54.81 -42.87
N SER A 14 -16.79 54.67 -41.57
CA SER A 14 -16.28 53.51 -40.86
C SER A 14 -17.22 52.36 -41.22
N GLU A 15 -16.77 51.50 -42.14
CA GLU A 15 -17.33 50.16 -42.29
C GLU A 15 -17.08 49.40 -40.98
N GLY A 16 -17.97 49.60 -40.01
CA GLY A 16 -18.20 48.62 -38.97
C GLY A 16 -18.75 47.39 -39.67
N VAL A 17 -17.97 46.32 -39.72
CA VAL A 17 -18.45 45.02 -40.20
C VAL A 17 -19.59 44.61 -39.28
N ASP A 18 -20.82 44.77 -39.76
CA ASP A 18 -22.01 44.23 -39.13
C ASP A 18 -21.99 42.72 -39.33
N LEU A 19 -21.28 42.03 -38.44
CA LEU A 19 -21.35 40.59 -38.31
C LEU A 19 -22.76 40.29 -37.79
N GLY A 20 -23.72 40.16 -38.72
CA GLY A 20 -25.16 39.94 -38.51
C GLY A 20 -25.53 38.64 -37.76
N PHE A 21 -24.64 38.14 -36.91
CA PHE A 21 -24.86 37.08 -35.96
C PHE A 21 -25.03 37.68 -34.56
N SER A 22 -26.20 38.24 -34.30
CA SER A 22 -26.69 38.35 -32.92
C SER A 22 -27.03 36.93 -32.47
N MET A 23 -26.14 36.33 -31.66
CA MET A 23 -26.45 35.08 -30.96
C MET A 23 -27.47 35.40 -29.87
N ARG A 24 -28.75 35.49 -30.25
CA ARG A 24 -29.85 35.49 -29.29
C ARG A 24 -29.93 34.09 -28.72
N MET A 25 -29.60 33.93 -27.45
CA MET A 25 -30.00 32.73 -26.72
C MET A 25 -31.52 32.65 -26.78
N ASP A 26 -32.00 31.59 -27.40
CA ASP A 26 -33.41 31.26 -27.42
C ASP A 26 -33.77 30.80 -26.00
N GLU A 27 -34.65 31.54 -25.31
CA GLU A 27 -35.15 31.18 -23.97
C GLU A 27 -35.93 29.85 -23.99
N SER A 28 -36.23 29.32 -25.18
CA SER A 28 -36.81 27.98 -25.37
C SER A 28 -35.78 26.86 -25.60
N GLN A 29 -34.48 27.15 -25.48
CA GLN A 29 -33.49 26.07 -25.36
C GLN A 29 -33.77 25.33 -24.05
N PRO A 30 -34.01 23.99 -24.09
CA PRO A 30 -34.12 23.23 -22.86
C PRO A 30 -32.82 23.46 -22.08
N GLU A 31 -32.92 23.86 -20.81
CA GLU A 31 -31.75 23.93 -19.96
C GLU A 31 -31.00 22.61 -20.12
N SER A 32 -29.67 22.69 -20.29
CA SER A 32 -28.83 21.51 -20.33
C SER A 32 -28.96 20.80 -18.98
N GLU A 33 -29.96 19.94 -18.84
CA GLU A 33 -30.15 19.06 -17.71
C GLU A 33 -28.89 18.22 -17.63
N MET A 34 -28.03 18.55 -16.67
CA MET A 34 -26.90 17.68 -16.37
C MET A 34 -27.49 16.32 -16.05
N PRO A 35 -27.12 15.25 -16.78
CA PRO A 35 -27.69 13.95 -16.52
C PRO A 35 -27.42 13.60 -15.06
N PRO A 36 -28.44 13.21 -14.28
CA PRO A 36 -28.31 12.98 -12.84
C PRO A 36 -27.27 11.90 -12.49
N ASP A 37 -26.83 11.12 -13.49
CA ASP A 37 -25.83 10.05 -13.39
C ASP A 37 -24.37 10.53 -13.65
N LEU A 38 -24.12 11.80 -13.98
CA LEU A 38 -22.76 12.30 -14.27
C LEU A 38 -21.84 12.27 -13.04
N PHE A 39 -22.40 12.42 -11.84
CA PHE A 39 -21.66 12.41 -10.57
C PHE A 39 -21.95 11.19 -9.69
N ALA A 40 -22.70 10.20 -10.19
CA ALA A 40 -23.05 9.02 -9.41
C ALA A 40 -21.83 8.11 -9.19
N VAL A 41 -21.50 7.87 -7.92
CA VAL A 41 -20.38 7.01 -7.52
C VAL A 41 -20.76 5.54 -7.79
N ARG A 42 -20.37 5.02 -8.96
CA ARG A 42 -20.67 3.62 -9.33
C ARG A 42 -19.84 2.62 -8.51
N PRO A 43 -20.45 1.55 -7.98
CA PRO A 43 -19.73 0.49 -7.26
C PRO A 43 -18.64 -0.12 -8.14
N ASP A 44 -17.43 -0.23 -7.59
CA ASP A 44 -16.32 -0.93 -8.25
C ASP A 44 -16.11 -2.30 -7.59
N THR A 45 -16.52 -3.35 -8.30
CA THR A 45 -16.36 -4.75 -7.86
C THR A 45 -14.99 -5.32 -8.21
N LYS A 46 -14.26 -4.71 -9.15
CA LYS A 46 -12.94 -5.19 -9.57
C LYS A 46 -11.87 -4.80 -8.57
N GLY A 47 -11.91 -3.59 -8.02
CA GLY A 47 -10.98 -3.10 -7.02
C GLY A 47 -10.78 -4.06 -5.83
N PRO A 48 -11.84 -4.37 -5.06
CA PRO A 48 -11.74 -5.29 -3.91
C PRO A 48 -11.25 -6.69 -4.30
N ARG A 49 -11.67 -7.21 -5.46
CA ARG A 49 -11.25 -8.53 -5.94
C ARG A 49 -9.75 -8.57 -6.28
N THR A 50 -9.23 -7.55 -6.96
CA THR A 50 -7.79 -7.43 -7.28
C THR A 50 -6.97 -7.31 -6.00
N VAL A 51 -7.42 -6.50 -5.04
CA VAL A 51 -6.77 -6.38 -3.73
C VAL A 51 -6.75 -7.74 -3.02
N GLY A 52 -7.88 -8.48 -3.02
CA GLY A 52 -7.96 -9.81 -2.43
C GLY A 52 -6.94 -10.79 -3.02
N ILE A 53 -6.76 -10.80 -4.34
CA ILE A 53 -5.74 -11.63 -5.02
C ILE A 53 -4.33 -11.22 -4.61
N LEU A 54 -4.04 -9.92 -4.58
CA LEU A 54 -2.73 -9.41 -4.19
C LEU A 54 -2.37 -9.78 -2.75
N LEU A 55 -3.34 -9.70 -1.83
CA LEU A 55 -3.17 -10.10 -0.44
C LEU A 55 -2.90 -11.61 -0.29
N LEU A 56 -3.50 -12.46 -1.15
CA LEU A 56 -3.21 -13.89 -1.15
C LEU A 56 -1.75 -14.19 -1.53
N PHE A 57 -1.24 -13.55 -2.59
CA PHE A 57 0.16 -13.68 -2.96
C PHE A 57 1.09 -13.16 -1.86
N GLY A 58 0.78 -12.00 -1.27
CA GLY A 58 1.53 -11.45 -0.15
C GLY A 58 1.57 -12.41 1.05
N ALA A 59 0.43 -13.00 1.40
CA ALA A 59 0.33 -13.94 2.52
C ALA A 59 1.14 -15.24 2.29
N LEU A 60 1.24 -15.72 1.05
CA LEU A 60 2.09 -16.87 0.72
C LEU A 60 3.58 -16.55 0.92
N VAL A 61 4.02 -15.36 0.50
CA VAL A 61 5.40 -14.90 0.74
C VAL A 61 5.68 -14.81 2.25
N LEU A 62 4.75 -14.23 3.02
CA LEU A 62 4.87 -14.13 4.47
C LEU A 62 4.90 -15.51 5.16
N LEU A 63 4.14 -16.50 4.67
CA LEU A 63 4.23 -17.88 5.17
C LEU A 63 5.59 -18.51 4.91
N GLY A 64 6.20 -18.26 3.75
CA GLY A 64 7.55 -18.73 3.44
C GLY A 64 8.59 -18.14 4.41
N GLN A 65 8.49 -16.85 4.73
CA GLN A 65 9.35 -16.21 5.73
C GLN A 65 9.11 -16.78 7.13
N ALA A 66 7.84 -16.94 7.51
CA ALA A 66 7.47 -17.51 8.80
C ALA A 66 8.00 -18.93 8.99
N TYR A 67 8.01 -19.74 7.93
CA TYR A 67 8.60 -21.08 7.96
C TYR A 67 10.10 -21.04 8.28
N GLY A 68 10.84 -20.11 7.67
CA GLY A 68 12.26 -19.90 7.98
C GLY A 68 12.48 -19.49 9.44
N ASP A 69 11.74 -18.50 9.91
CA ASP A 69 11.83 -18.02 11.30
C ASP A 69 11.50 -19.12 12.32
N ILE A 70 10.47 -19.93 12.06
CA ILE A 70 10.12 -21.09 12.90
C ILE A 70 11.21 -22.17 12.84
N GLY A 71 11.82 -22.39 11.68
CA GLY A 71 12.95 -23.29 11.52
C GLY A 71 14.12 -22.88 12.41
N LEU A 72 14.52 -21.61 12.35
CA LEU A 72 15.58 -21.07 13.20
C LEU A 72 15.22 -21.12 14.69
N HIS A 73 13.96 -20.88 15.05
CA HIS A 73 13.54 -20.98 16.45
C HIS A 73 13.65 -22.41 17.02
N ASN A 74 13.38 -23.43 16.21
CA ASN A 74 13.42 -24.83 16.63
C ASN A 74 14.83 -25.46 16.52
N ALA A 75 15.74 -24.83 15.77
CA ALA A 75 17.12 -25.27 15.67
C ALA A 75 17.90 -24.88 16.93
N ALA A 76 18.40 -25.88 17.67
CA ALA A 76 19.23 -25.66 18.85
C ALA A 76 20.60 -25.09 18.46
N ASP A 77 21.26 -25.72 17.49
CA ASP A 77 22.49 -25.24 16.85
C ASP A 77 22.36 -25.46 15.34
N LEU A 78 22.96 -24.58 14.54
CA LEU A 78 23.13 -24.77 13.10
C LEU A 78 24.39 -25.61 12.82
N SER A 79 24.45 -26.31 11.67
CA SER A 79 25.70 -27.01 11.31
C SER A 79 26.80 -26.02 10.95
N ASN A 80 28.07 -26.34 11.25
CA ASN A 80 29.18 -25.45 10.93
C ASN A 80 29.30 -25.19 9.43
N GLU A 81 28.93 -26.17 8.60
CA GLU A 81 28.88 -26.04 7.15
C GLU A 81 27.78 -25.06 6.70
N GLU A 82 26.62 -25.09 7.34
CA GLU A 82 25.50 -24.19 7.05
C GLU A 82 25.81 -22.75 7.50
N VAL A 83 26.37 -22.58 8.69
CA VAL A 83 26.85 -21.28 9.17
C VAL A 83 27.98 -20.76 8.29
N GLY A 84 28.91 -21.61 7.88
CA GLY A 84 29.97 -21.26 6.93
C GLY A 84 29.41 -20.73 5.61
N ALA A 85 28.36 -21.37 5.07
CA ALA A 85 27.69 -20.91 3.85
C ALA A 85 26.95 -19.56 4.04
N ILE A 86 26.37 -19.32 5.22
CA ILE A 86 25.72 -18.05 5.56
C ILE A 86 26.75 -16.92 5.67
N LEU A 87 27.93 -17.22 6.24
CA LEU A 87 29.00 -16.26 6.51
C LEU A 87 29.90 -15.96 5.29
N ASP A 88 29.95 -16.84 4.30
CA ASP A 88 30.82 -16.70 3.11
C ASP A 88 30.61 -15.35 2.39
N VAL A 89 29.35 -15.02 2.10
CA VAL A 89 28.99 -13.81 1.37
C VAL A 89 29.20 -12.53 2.21
N PRO A 90 28.72 -12.43 3.46
CA PRO A 90 28.98 -11.28 4.33
C PRO A 90 30.47 -11.04 4.61
N ASN A 91 31.24 -12.10 4.92
CA ASN A 91 32.66 -11.96 5.24
C ASN A 91 33.48 -11.57 4.01
N SER A 92 33.15 -12.07 2.81
CA SER A 92 33.81 -11.67 1.55
C SER A 92 33.59 -10.20 1.16
N GLN A 93 32.53 -9.58 1.68
CA GLN A 93 32.16 -8.19 1.41
C GLN A 93 32.70 -7.21 2.46
N GLY A 94 33.25 -7.73 3.57
CA GLY A 94 33.91 -6.92 4.59
C GLY A 94 35.27 -6.39 4.11
N ASP A 95 35.85 -5.47 4.87
CA ASP A 95 37.19 -4.94 4.62
C ASP A 95 38.32 -5.86 5.11
N GLY A 96 37.98 -7.09 5.54
CA GLY A 96 38.90 -8.09 6.09
C GLY A 96 39.37 -7.81 7.53
N SER A 97 38.86 -6.78 8.20
CA SER A 97 39.27 -6.43 9.57
C SER A 97 38.40 -7.05 10.67
N ASN A 98 37.12 -7.31 10.39
CA ASN A 98 36.14 -7.86 11.34
C ASN A 98 35.33 -9.00 10.68
N GLU A 99 35.95 -10.17 10.53
CA GLU A 99 35.26 -11.36 10.03
C GLU A 99 34.47 -12.03 11.15
N VAL A 100 33.17 -12.27 10.93
CA VAL A 100 32.34 -12.98 11.90
C VAL A 100 32.70 -14.45 11.86
N THR A 101 33.03 -15.01 13.01
CA THR A 101 33.33 -16.43 13.17
C THR A 101 32.05 -17.26 13.32
N VAL A 102 32.15 -18.57 13.06
CA VAL A 102 31.05 -19.51 13.28
C VAL A 102 30.57 -19.48 14.75
N VAL A 103 31.48 -19.31 15.70
CA VAL A 103 31.15 -19.26 17.14
C VAL A 103 30.37 -18.00 17.50
N GLU A 104 30.76 -16.85 16.97
CA GLU A 104 30.03 -15.58 17.16
C GLU A 104 28.63 -15.66 16.54
N TYR A 105 28.50 -16.25 15.34
CA TYR A 105 27.21 -16.45 14.72
C TYR A 105 26.29 -17.38 15.52
N GLN A 106 26.80 -18.48 16.07
CA GLN A 106 26.01 -19.36 16.94
C GLN A 106 25.59 -18.66 18.23
N THR A 107 26.49 -17.85 18.82
CA THR A 107 26.17 -17.05 20.02
C THR A 107 25.05 -16.04 19.72
N PHE A 108 25.10 -15.39 18.56
CA PHE A 108 24.02 -14.55 18.06
C PHE A 108 22.71 -15.34 17.87
N HIS A 109 22.78 -16.50 17.21
CA HIS A 109 21.61 -17.34 16.91
C HIS A 109 20.91 -17.78 18.20
N ASP A 110 21.68 -18.21 19.19
CA ASP A 110 21.19 -18.57 20.52
C ASP A 110 20.56 -17.39 21.24
N ALA A 111 21.22 -16.22 21.24
CA ALA A 111 20.67 -15.01 21.85
C ALA A 111 19.36 -14.56 21.15
N ALA A 112 19.30 -14.63 19.83
CA ALA A 112 18.11 -14.32 19.04
C ALA A 112 16.97 -15.32 19.30
N ARG A 113 17.28 -16.60 19.50
CA ARG A 113 16.32 -17.64 19.86
C ARG A 113 15.81 -17.49 21.29
N GLU A 114 16.69 -17.25 22.26
CA GLU A 114 16.36 -17.06 23.68
C GLU A 114 15.55 -15.77 23.90
N SER A 115 15.84 -14.71 23.16
CA SER A 115 15.03 -13.48 23.17
C SER A 115 13.58 -13.71 22.73
N GLY A 116 13.29 -14.84 22.08
CA GLY A 116 11.98 -15.15 21.50
C GLY A 116 11.69 -14.40 20.21
N GLY A 117 12.68 -13.69 19.64
CA GLY A 117 12.51 -12.91 18.41
C GLY A 117 12.02 -13.75 17.23
N TYR A 118 12.66 -14.90 16.99
CA TYR A 118 12.23 -15.84 15.94
C TYR A 118 10.82 -16.41 16.16
N ALA A 119 10.46 -16.72 17.42
CA ALA A 119 9.13 -17.23 17.74
C ALA A 119 8.05 -16.19 17.51
N LEU A 120 8.25 -14.97 18.04
CA LEU A 120 7.29 -13.87 17.93
C LEU A 120 7.07 -13.50 16.47
N ARG A 121 8.17 -13.41 15.70
CA ARG A 121 8.14 -13.11 14.28
C ARG A 121 7.47 -14.24 13.49
N GLY A 122 7.94 -15.47 13.67
CA GLY A 122 7.46 -16.64 12.93
C GLY A 122 5.99 -16.96 13.19
N TYR A 123 5.61 -17.26 14.44
CA TYR A 123 4.22 -17.60 14.77
C TYR A 123 3.26 -16.42 14.56
N GLY A 124 3.72 -15.19 14.81
CA GLY A 124 2.95 -13.98 14.51
C GLY A 124 2.69 -13.81 13.02
N MET A 125 3.68 -14.05 12.17
CA MET A 125 3.51 -14.03 10.71
C MET A 125 2.60 -15.15 10.21
N VAL A 126 2.67 -16.37 10.77
CA VAL A 126 1.70 -17.43 10.44
C VAL A 126 0.27 -16.98 10.73
N PHE A 127 0.03 -16.46 11.93
CA PHE A 127 -1.29 -15.98 12.33
C PHE A 127 -1.78 -14.85 11.41
N SER A 128 -0.93 -13.83 11.17
CA SER A 128 -1.21 -12.74 10.24
C SER A 128 -1.56 -13.26 8.85
N SER A 129 -0.79 -14.19 8.30
CA SER A 129 -1.03 -14.77 6.97
C SER A 129 -2.34 -15.54 6.89
N LEU A 130 -2.76 -16.26 7.93
CA LEU A 130 -4.07 -16.92 7.96
C LEU A 130 -5.22 -15.92 7.91
N LEU A 131 -5.11 -14.79 8.64
CA LEU A 131 -6.09 -13.71 8.55
C LEU A 131 -6.09 -13.06 7.16
N LEU A 132 -4.92 -12.83 6.57
CA LEU A 132 -4.81 -12.26 5.22
C LEU A 132 -5.38 -13.19 4.14
N ILE A 133 -5.16 -14.50 4.25
CA ILE A 133 -5.73 -15.50 3.33
C ILE A 133 -7.25 -15.50 3.45
N THR A 134 -7.76 -15.61 4.67
CA THR A 134 -9.21 -15.64 4.91
C THR A 134 -9.86 -14.33 4.46
N GLY A 135 -9.24 -13.18 4.79
CA GLY A 135 -9.68 -11.86 4.38
C GLY A 135 -9.64 -11.66 2.87
N GLY A 136 -8.57 -12.12 2.20
CA GLY A 136 -8.39 -12.07 0.76
C GLY A 136 -9.44 -12.89 0.00
N ILE A 137 -9.73 -14.12 0.46
CA ILE A 137 -10.81 -14.95 -0.09
C ILE A 137 -12.16 -14.24 0.07
N MET A 138 -12.47 -13.70 1.25
CA MET A 138 -13.72 -12.98 1.49
C MET A 138 -13.84 -11.71 0.62
N LEU A 139 -12.74 -11.00 0.36
CA LEU A 139 -12.72 -9.85 -0.56
C LEU A 139 -13.01 -10.24 -2.01
N ILE A 140 -12.57 -11.42 -2.47
CA ILE A 140 -12.89 -11.94 -3.81
C ILE A 140 -14.41 -12.18 -3.96
N PHE A 141 -15.06 -12.57 -2.87
CA PHE A 141 -16.51 -12.74 -2.76
C PHE A 141 -17.25 -11.45 -2.37
N LEU A 142 -16.56 -10.29 -2.36
CA LEU A 142 -17.14 -8.97 -2.03
C LEU A 142 -17.79 -8.90 -0.65
N ASN A 143 -17.30 -9.68 0.32
CA ASN A 143 -17.80 -9.63 1.68
C ASN A 143 -17.04 -8.55 2.48
N GLY A 144 -17.75 -7.54 3.00
CA GLY A 144 -17.19 -6.44 3.79
C GLY A 144 -16.42 -6.86 5.04
N LEU A 145 -16.70 -8.05 5.60
CA LEU A 145 -15.90 -8.62 6.70
C LEU A 145 -14.47 -8.93 6.27
N GLY A 146 -14.24 -9.28 4.99
CA GLY A 146 -12.91 -9.59 4.46
C GLY A 146 -11.95 -8.42 4.57
N ALA A 147 -12.43 -7.19 4.32
CA ALA A 147 -11.62 -5.98 4.46
C ALA A 147 -11.18 -5.75 5.91
N LYS A 148 -12.08 -5.94 6.88
CA LYS A 148 -11.75 -5.81 8.31
C LYS A 148 -10.75 -6.86 8.76
N LEU A 149 -10.95 -8.10 8.32
CA LEU A 149 -10.06 -9.22 8.64
C LEU A 149 -8.66 -9.01 8.05
N ALA A 150 -8.59 -8.52 6.81
CA ALA A 150 -7.32 -8.21 6.14
C ALA A 150 -6.55 -7.09 6.85
N ILE A 151 -7.24 -6.03 7.28
CA ILE A 151 -6.63 -4.94 8.07
C ILE A 151 -6.13 -5.47 9.42
N SER A 152 -6.91 -6.31 10.12
CA SER A 152 -6.45 -6.91 11.37
C SER A 152 -5.24 -7.83 11.15
N GLY A 153 -5.24 -8.65 10.09
CA GLY A 153 -4.10 -9.49 9.73
C GLY A 153 -2.85 -8.65 9.50
N ALA A 154 -2.91 -7.69 8.57
CA ALA A 154 -1.80 -6.79 8.27
C ALA A 154 -1.32 -6.00 9.51
N GLY A 155 -2.24 -5.54 10.36
CA GLY A 155 -1.91 -4.86 11.61
C GLY A 155 -1.20 -5.77 12.61
N THR A 156 -1.69 -7.00 12.81
CA THR A 156 -1.01 -7.98 13.66
C THR A 156 0.37 -8.33 13.13
N GLY A 157 0.50 -8.59 11.83
CA GLY A 157 1.79 -8.86 11.20
C GLY A 157 2.76 -7.69 11.28
N LEU A 158 2.28 -6.44 11.20
CA LEU A 158 3.10 -5.25 11.41
C LEU A 158 3.68 -5.26 12.83
N VAL A 159 2.85 -5.47 13.85
CA VAL A 159 3.28 -5.46 15.25
C VAL A 159 4.22 -6.63 15.54
N THR A 160 3.83 -7.87 15.21
CA THR A 160 4.65 -9.05 15.51
C THR A 160 5.92 -9.10 14.66
N GLY A 161 5.82 -8.71 13.39
CA GLY A 161 6.95 -8.67 12.45
C GLY A 161 7.98 -7.62 12.85
N THR A 162 7.56 -6.41 13.20
CA THR A 162 8.48 -5.35 13.65
C THR A 162 9.06 -5.64 15.03
N ALA A 163 8.24 -6.04 16.01
CA ALA A 163 8.72 -6.39 17.35
C ALA A 163 9.71 -7.56 17.31
N GLY A 164 9.38 -8.65 16.63
CA GLY A 164 10.28 -9.80 16.50
C GLY A 164 11.58 -9.44 15.75
N SER A 165 11.51 -8.60 14.71
CA SER A 165 12.70 -8.13 13.99
C SER A 165 13.60 -7.25 14.86
N LEU A 166 13.02 -6.39 15.70
CA LEU A 166 13.79 -5.57 16.65
C LEU A 166 14.48 -6.42 17.72
N MET A 167 13.86 -7.52 18.17
CA MET A 167 14.49 -8.44 19.11
C MET A 167 15.66 -9.18 18.48
N ILE A 168 15.51 -9.66 17.23
CA ILE A 168 16.60 -10.28 16.46
C ILE A 168 17.73 -9.26 16.23
N LYS A 169 17.40 -8.02 15.85
CA LYS A 169 18.38 -6.94 15.71
C LYS A 169 19.12 -6.68 17.02
N GLY A 170 18.41 -6.65 18.15
CA GLY A 170 19.04 -6.46 19.46
C GLY A 170 20.08 -7.55 19.79
N ALA A 171 19.83 -8.80 19.40
CA ALA A 171 20.82 -9.87 19.51
C ALA A 171 21.99 -9.67 18.53
N ALA A 172 21.72 -9.19 17.31
CA ALA A 172 22.76 -8.87 16.33
C ALA A 172 23.67 -7.74 16.81
N ASP A 173 23.11 -6.66 17.36
CA ASP A 173 23.87 -5.52 17.89
C ASP A 173 24.80 -5.90 19.06
N ALA A 174 24.51 -7.02 19.76
CA ALA A 174 25.29 -7.49 20.90
C ALA A 174 26.42 -8.46 20.51
N HIS A 175 26.31 -9.15 19.36
CA HIS A 175 27.17 -10.30 19.05
C HIS A 175 27.72 -10.33 17.62
N LEU A 176 27.26 -9.44 16.74
CA LEU A 176 27.69 -9.38 15.34
C LEU A 176 28.33 -8.03 15.04
N GLU A 177 29.30 -8.03 14.14
CA GLU A 177 29.94 -6.82 13.63
C GLU A 177 29.96 -6.81 12.09
N GLY A 178 30.29 -5.66 11.52
CA GLY A 178 30.49 -5.51 10.07
C GLY A 178 29.21 -5.64 9.24
N VAL A 179 29.35 -6.29 8.07
CA VAL A 179 28.31 -6.37 7.03
C VAL A 179 27.07 -7.15 7.50
N LEU A 180 27.25 -8.11 8.41
CA LEU A 180 26.16 -8.96 8.87
C LEU A 180 25.21 -8.21 9.81
N LEU A 181 25.74 -7.37 10.71
CA LEU A 181 24.92 -6.46 11.54
C LEU A 181 24.10 -5.52 10.65
N LEU A 182 24.74 -4.90 9.66
CA LEU A 182 24.06 -4.00 8.72
C LEU A 182 22.92 -4.73 7.98
N THR A 183 23.12 -6.00 7.62
CA THR A 183 22.11 -6.81 6.94
C THR A 183 20.87 -7.02 7.82
N TYR A 184 21.06 -7.33 9.12
CA TYR A 184 19.93 -7.45 10.06
C TYR A 184 19.24 -6.11 10.34
N GLU A 185 19.99 -5.01 10.36
CA GLU A 185 19.42 -3.68 10.48
C GLU A 185 18.55 -3.31 9.27
N ILE A 186 19.07 -3.46 8.05
CA ILE A 186 18.32 -3.22 6.81
C ILE A 186 17.08 -4.10 6.74
N THR A 187 17.21 -5.38 7.09
CA THR A 187 16.09 -6.34 7.11
C THR A 187 14.98 -5.89 8.06
N THR A 188 15.33 -5.33 9.20
CA THR A 188 14.36 -4.81 10.18
C THR A 188 13.58 -3.63 9.61
N TYR A 189 14.26 -2.65 8.99
CA TYR A 189 13.59 -1.52 8.36
C TYR A 189 12.75 -1.94 7.15
N PHE A 190 13.27 -2.84 6.32
CA PHE A 190 12.57 -3.36 5.15
C PHE A 190 11.27 -4.07 5.55
N CYS A 191 11.30 -4.87 6.63
CA CYS A 191 10.11 -5.52 7.18
C CYS A 191 9.08 -4.48 7.68
N GLY A 192 9.52 -3.44 8.38
CA GLY A 192 8.62 -2.37 8.83
C GLY A 192 7.93 -1.65 7.67
N VAL A 193 8.70 -1.23 6.67
CA VAL A 193 8.17 -0.50 5.49
C VAL A 193 7.22 -1.39 4.68
N CYS A 194 7.58 -2.66 4.44
CA CYS A 194 6.74 -3.56 3.65
C CYS A 194 5.40 -3.84 4.37
N MET A 195 5.41 -4.00 5.69
CA MET A 195 4.18 -4.26 6.45
C MET A 195 3.27 -3.03 6.52
N VAL A 196 3.83 -1.82 6.58
CA VAL A 196 3.03 -0.58 6.45
C VAL A 196 2.40 -0.49 5.07
N MET A 197 3.15 -0.82 4.01
CA MET A 197 2.61 -0.88 2.64
C MET A 197 1.50 -1.93 2.52
N CYS A 198 1.67 -3.13 3.09
CA CYS A 198 0.64 -4.17 3.13
C CYS A 198 -0.64 -3.70 3.85
N LEU A 199 -0.51 -2.99 4.97
CA LEU A 199 -1.64 -2.40 5.68
C LEU A 199 -2.36 -1.35 4.82
N GLY A 200 -1.60 -0.50 4.12
CA GLY A 200 -2.15 0.47 3.18
C GLY A 200 -2.99 -0.19 2.08
N ILE A 201 -2.44 -1.21 1.44
CA ILE A 201 -3.14 -2.00 0.40
C ILE A 201 -4.40 -2.67 0.97
N ALA A 202 -4.32 -3.26 2.16
CA ALA A 202 -5.47 -3.89 2.83
C ALA A 202 -6.58 -2.87 3.19
N ALA A 203 -6.22 -1.61 3.46
CA ALA A 203 -7.16 -0.55 3.78
C ALA A 203 -7.83 0.11 2.55
N LEU A 204 -7.25 -0.03 1.35
CA LEU A 204 -7.78 0.59 0.12
C LEU A 204 -9.27 0.32 -0.13
N PRO A 205 -9.81 -0.90 0.03
CA PRO A 205 -11.23 -1.16 -0.21
C PRO A 205 -12.17 -0.44 0.76
N MET A 206 -11.67 -0.04 1.94
CA MET A 206 -12.44 0.70 2.95
C MET A 206 -12.38 2.20 2.75
N ILE A 207 -11.24 2.72 2.27
CA ILE A 207 -11.02 4.17 2.08
C ILE A 207 -11.65 4.64 0.75
N ASN A 208 -11.61 3.81 -0.29
CA ASN A 208 -12.20 4.16 -1.58
C ASN A 208 -13.74 4.01 -1.55
N ALA A 209 -14.48 5.11 -1.72
CA ALA A 209 -15.93 5.14 -1.68
C ALA A 209 -16.58 4.17 -2.68
N ARG A 210 -16.03 4.03 -3.89
CA ARG A 210 -16.54 3.12 -4.93
C ARG A 210 -16.39 1.65 -4.55
N ALA A 211 -15.25 1.30 -3.96
CA ALA A 211 -14.96 -0.05 -3.49
C ALA A 211 -15.79 -0.39 -2.23
N ARG A 212 -15.97 0.59 -1.34
CA ARG A 212 -16.79 0.44 -0.13
C ARG A 212 -18.26 0.22 -0.47
N LEU A 213 -18.79 0.90 -1.48
CA LEU A 213 -20.15 0.66 -1.98
C LEU A 213 -20.33 -0.75 -2.56
N ALA A 214 -19.28 -1.33 -3.16
CA ALA A 214 -19.31 -2.72 -3.62
C ALA A 214 -19.27 -3.75 -2.49
N LEU A 215 -18.66 -3.41 -1.35
CA LEU A 215 -18.53 -4.29 -0.18
C LEU A 215 -19.74 -4.23 0.77
N TYR A 216 -20.47 -3.11 0.79
CA TYR A 216 -21.62 -2.87 1.67
C TYR A 216 -22.86 -2.45 0.85
N PRO A 217 -23.50 -3.37 0.13
CA PRO A 217 -24.64 -3.06 -0.74
C PRO A 217 -25.88 -2.55 0.03
N ALA A 218 -25.95 -2.78 1.35
CA ALA A 218 -27.02 -2.24 2.21
C ALA A 218 -27.02 -0.70 2.33
N ASN A 219 -25.89 -0.05 2.01
CA ASN A 219 -25.77 1.42 2.00
C ASN A 219 -26.00 2.01 0.59
N LYS A 220 -26.62 1.24 -0.31
CA LYS A 220 -26.96 1.72 -1.66
C LYS A 220 -28.09 2.75 -1.53
N VAL A 221 -27.71 4.02 -1.55
CA VAL A 221 -28.67 5.12 -1.67
C VAL A 221 -29.26 5.04 -3.08
N THR A 222 -30.54 4.74 -3.17
CA THR A 222 -31.29 4.80 -4.42
C THR A 222 -31.85 6.21 -4.49
N LEU A 223 -31.38 7.02 -5.45
CA LEU A 223 -31.95 8.33 -5.70
C LEU A 223 -33.32 8.10 -6.34
N THR A 224 -34.40 8.30 -5.59
CA THR A 224 -35.74 8.45 -6.16
C THR A 224 -35.83 9.89 -6.67
N THR A 225 -35.90 10.06 -7.99
CA THR A 225 -36.34 11.31 -8.58
C THR A 225 -37.87 11.34 -8.48
N ASP A 226 -38.39 12.25 -7.68
CA ASP A 226 -39.83 12.51 -7.57
C ASP A 226 -40.28 13.27 -8.84
N ASP A 227 -40.37 12.56 -9.97
CA ASP A 227 -40.84 13.10 -11.26
C ASP A 227 -42.23 12.53 -11.65
N GLU A 228 -43.10 12.29 -10.67
CA GLU A 228 -44.53 11.97 -10.90
C GLU A 228 -45.44 12.70 -9.90
N GLU A 229 -45.73 13.98 -10.15
CA GLU A 229 -47.01 14.64 -9.84
C GLU A 229 -47.47 15.51 -11.03
#